data_AF-A0A933WEA0-F1
#
_entry.id   AF-A0A933WEA0-F1
#
_cell.length_a   1.000
_cell.length_b   1.000
_cell.length_c   1.000
_cell.angle_alpha   90.00
_cell.angle_beta   90.00
_cell.angle_gamma   90.00
#
_symmetry.space_group_name_H-M   'P 1'
#
loop_
_entity.id
_entity.type
_entity.pdbx_description
1 polymer ?
#
loop_
_entity_poly.entity_id
_entity_poly.type
_entity_poly.pdbx_seq_one_letter_code
_entity_poly.pdbx_strand_id
1 'polypeptide(L)'
;MKIKYFFLTILAVALFQMAVTASDAIGYSLMLPDTQPVPTLPYVAEKDHYSGPASVQMALNSCPNIAARHFNSQDDIYNSIVLHNSEPALWFSSPSGIRGVLSDPALSPCGHWSDYSNTDKFTVLGKMLYYMDTMKYLMPVSVGDSEHWVTVIGFQADVKPPFSGNATLENIFFYDPLPGNPSSMWVSGTVWLSSSSYWGVPLNKPGSAWHNKYIAIIEPPKAKITVRAPKKWVLKGDILPVEKIERYFSDWLRKAREGKLLRKSFEVLKGDIRTEKPILVKADTYSYYLIPFKDSRLAAIFNAYDGSFEELRYFKYQQKYIIDMEAINSTLRKKLRAYKSELVKTATTELLYKPALAPIGRFSPVWEIQAEVRDERGKTLTLPISLNIGGEVISGLERLRIK
;
A
#
# COMPACT_ATOMS: atom_id res chain seq x y z
N MET A 1 -8.68 -62.15 0.32
CA MET A 1 -8.00 -61.16 1.19
C MET A 1 -6.93 -60.31 0.49
N LYS A 2 -6.07 -60.87 -0.39
CA LYS A 2 -4.92 -60.15 -0.98
C LYS A 2 -5.23 -58.93 -1.87
N ILE A 3 -6.39 -58.91 -2.55
CA ILE A 3 -6.75 -57.82 -3.49
C ILE A 3 -7.14 -56.52 -2.75
N LYS A 4 -7.79 -56.62 -1.57
CA LYS A 4 -8.16 -55.43 -0.78
C LYS A 4 -6.94 -54.67 -0.25
N TYR A 5 -5.90 -55.39 0.17
CA TYR A 5 -4.67 -54.76 0.66
C TYR A 5 -3.91 -54.05 -0.46
N PHE A 6 -3.87 -54.63 -1.67
CA PHE A 6 -3.20 -54.00 -2.82
C PHE A 6 -3.83 -52.65 -3.21
N PHE A 7 -5.17 -52.56 -3.25
CA PHE A 7 -5.87 -51.30 -3.50
C PHE A 7 -5.66 -50.27 -2.39
N LEU A 8 -5.63 -50.69 -1.12
CA LEU A 8 -5.34 -49.80 0.01
C LEU A 8 -3.91 -49.26 -0.04
N THR A 9 -2.93 -50.07 -0.46
CA THR A 9 -1.54 -49.61 -0.61
C THR A 9 -1.40 -48.63 -1.77
N ILE A 10 -2.06 -48.86 -2.92
CA ILE A 10 -2.06 -47.91 -4.04
C ILE A 10 -2.72 -46.59 -3.64
N LEU A 11 -3.87 -46.64 -2.94
CA LEU A 11 -4.56 -45.45 -2.47
C LEU A 11 -3.72 -44.68 -1.43
N ALA A 12 -3.04 -45.39 -0.52
CA ALA A 12 -2.15 -44.77 0.46
C ALA A 12 -0.92 -44.13 -0.21
N VAL A 13 -0.32 -44.78 -1.21
CA VAL A 13 0.80 -44.22 -1.98
C VAL A 13 0.35 -43.02 -2.82
N ALA A 14 -0.84 -43.07 -3.42
CA ALA A 14 -1.41 -41.94 -4.16
C ALA A 14 -1.74 -40.76 -3.23
N LEU A 15 -2.34 -41.02 -2.06
CA LEU A 15 -2.60 -39.99 -1.05
C LEU A 15 -1.30 -39.41 -0.47
N PHE A 16 -0.28 -40.25 -0.25
CA PHE A 16 1.02 -39.80 0.21
C PHE A 16 1.76 -39.00 -0.87
N GLN A 17 1.67 -39.40 -2.15
CA GLN A 17 2.19 -38.62 -3.27
C GLN A 17 1.45 -37.30 -3.44
N MET A 18 0.11 -37.26 -3.28
CA MET A 18 -0.65 -36.01 -3.27
C MET A 18 -0.32 -35.12 -2.07
N ALA A 19 -0.06 -35.70 -0.90
CA ALA A 19 0.39 -34.97 0.29
C ALA A 19 1.84 -34.48 0.18
N VAL A 20 2.71 -35.20 -0.54
CA VAL A 20 4.11 -34.81 -0.79
C VAL A 20 4.22 -33.83 -1.96
N THR A 21 3.33 -33.84 -2.96
CA THR A 21 3.23 -32.76 -3.96
C THR A 21 2.52 -31.52 -3.41
N ALA A 22 1.80 -31.66 -2.29
CA ALA A 22 1.36 -30.54 -1.46
C ALA A 22 2.47 -30.09 -0.47
N SER A 23 3.72 -30.55 -0.65
CA SER A 23 4.86 -29.83 -0.08
C SER A 23 4.85 -28.43 -0.69
N ASP A 24 4.67 -27.43 0.17
CA ASP A 24 4.71 -26.01 -0.13
C ASP A 24 5.69 -25.72 -1.28
N ALA A 25 5.17 -25.55 -2.50
CA ALA A 25 5.95 -24.94 -3.56
C ALA A 25 6.29 -23.55 -3.01
N ILE A 26 7.53 -23.41 -2.55
CA ILE A 26 8.00 -22.19 -1.89
C ILE A 26 7.77 -21.06 -2.89
N GLY A 27 6.79 -20.21 -2.60
CA GLY A 27 6.43 -19.08 -3.45
C GLY A 27 7.67 -18.29 -3.86
N TYR A 28 7.70 -17.85 -5.11
CA TYR A 28 8.78 -17.03 -5.61
C TYR A 28 8.71 -15.62 -5.04
N SER A 29 9.85 -15.06 -4.66
CA SER A 29 9.94 -13.75 -4.03
C SER A 29 11.10 -12.95 -4.62
N LEU A 30 10.83 -11.69 -4.96
CA LEU A 30 11.82 -10.72 -5.41
C LEU A 30 11.73 -9.45 -4.56
N MET A 31 12.87 -8.94 -4.12
CA MET A 31 12.98 -7.65 -3.40
C MET A 31 14.23 -6.92 -3.87
N LEU A 32 14.08 -5.67 -4.30
CA LEU A 32 15.08 -4.84 -4.98
C LEU A 32 15.30 -3.49 -4.27
N PRO A 33 16.38 -2.75 -4.62
CA PRO A 33 17.59 -3.27 -5.26
C PRO A 33 18.34 -4.27 -4.37
N ASP A 34 19.15 -5.15 -4.97
CA ASP A 34 20.06 -6.04 -4.21
C ASP A 34 21.15 -5.24 -3.48
N THR A 35 21.58 -4.11 -4.04
CA THR A 35 22.55 -3.18 -3.45
C THR A 35 21.89 -1.84 -3.14
N GLN A 36 21.90 -1.45 -1.87
CA GLN A 36 21.30 -0.18 -1.45
C GLN A 36 22.07 1.02 -2.02
N PRO A 37 21.37 2.03 -2.59
CA PRO A 37 22.01 3.29 -2.93
C PRO A 37 22.34 4.10 -1.67
N VAL A 38 23.26 5.03 -1.81
CA VAL A 38 23.53 6.09 -0.84
C VAL A 38 23.07 7.40 -1.47
N PRO A 39 22.08 8.12 -0.91
CA PRO A 39 21.36 7.85 0.34
C PRO A 39 20.38 6.67 0.26
N THR A 40 20.09 6.06 1.41
CA THR A 40 19.18 4.91 1.54
C THR A 40 17.73 5.27 1.21
N LEU A 41 17.05 4.37 0.50
CA LEU A 41 15.63 4.47 0.16
C LEU A 41 14.71 4.28 1.39
N PRO A 42 13.46 4.78 1.36
CA PRO A 42 12.84 5.57 0.29
C PRO A 42 13.23 7.06 0.29
N TYR A 43 13.19 7.67 -0.90
CA TYR A 43 13.23 9.12 -1.06
C TYR A 43 11.85 9.73 -0.81
N VAL A 44 11.84 10.98 -0.31
CA VAL A 44 10.63 11.78 -0.12
C VAL A 44 10.45 12.70 -1.33
N ALA A 45 9.23 12.90 -1.79
CA ALA A 45 8.94 13.93 -2.77
C ALA A 45 9.25 15.31 -2.18
N GLU A 46 10.10 16.08 -2.85
CA GLU A 46 10.53 17.40 -2.39
C GLU A 46 9.44 18.47 -2.56
N LYS A 47 8.43 18.19 -3.39
CA LYS A 47 7.25 19.03 -3.65
C LYS A 47 6.00 18.16 -3.78
N ASP A 48 4.82 18.76 -3.62
CA ASP A 48 3.54 18.03 -3.63
C ASP A 48 3.27 17.25 -4.93
N HIS A 49 3.72 17.77 -6.06
CA HIS A 49 3.57 17.14 -7.38
C HIS A 49 4.78 16.29 -7.78
N TYR A 50 5.75 16.08 -6.88
CA TYR A 50 7.01 15.38 -7.17
C TYR A 50 6.99 13.88 -6.87
N SER A 51 5.81 13.26 -6.73
CA SER A 51 5.74 11.80 -6.58
C SER A 51 6.33 11.06 -7.77
N GLY A 52 6.15 11.58 -8.99
CA GLY A 52 6.80 11.08 -10.22
C GLY A 52 8.33 11.21 -10.18
N PRO A 53 8.87 12.45 -10.05
CA PRO A 53 10.30 12.69 -9.90
C PRO A 53 10.97 11.85 -8.81
N ALA A 54 10.38 11.78 -7.61
CA ALA A 54 10.90 10.95 -6.53
C ALA A 54 10.93 9.45 -6.91
N SER A 55 9.88 8.98 -7.58
CA SER A 55 9.81 7.58 -8.03
C SER A 55 10.88 7.24 -9.07
N VAL A 56 11.13 8.15 -10.01
CA VAL A 56 12.21 8.05 -11.01
C VAL A 56 13.58 8.12 -10.34
N GLN A 57 13.78 9.05 -9.40
CA GLN A 57 15.03 9.17 -8.65
C GLN A 57 15.38 7.86 -7.93
N MET A 58 14.38 7.21 -7.31
CA MET A 58 14.58 5.90 -6.69
C MET A 58 14.97 4.83 -7.73
N ALA A 59 14.37 4.81 -8.92
CA ALA A 59 14.70 3.86 -9.99
C ALA A 59 16.11 4.08 -10.55
N LEU A 60 16.48 5.32 -10.89
CA LEU A 60 17.79 5.68 -11.41
C LEU A 60 18.92 5.36 -10.43
N ASN A 61 18.76 5.79 -9.17
CA ASN A 61 19.77 5.55 -8.14
C ASN A 61 19.88 4.07 -7.76
N SER A 62 18.87 3.27 -8.07
CA SER A 62 18.84 1.82 -7.81
C SER A 62 19.24 0.98 -9.01
N CYS A 63 19.79 1.58 -10.09
CA CYS A 63 20.17 0.78 -11.25
C CYS A 63 21.12 -0.38 -10.86
N PRO A 64 20.87 -1.61 -11.33
CA PRO A 64 21.78 -2.75 -11.15
C PRO A 64 23.23 -2.50 -11.58
N ASN A 65 23.44 -1.71 -12.64
CA ASN A 65 24.77 -1.25 -13.03
C ASN A 65 25.23 -0.12 -12.10
N ILE A 66 25.86 -0.50 -10.98
CA ILE A 66 26.28 0.41 -9.91
C ILE A 66 27.19 1.53 -10.45
N ALA A 67 28.13 1.21 -11.33
CA ALA A 67 29.10 2.16 -11.88
C ALA A 67 28.46 3.23 -12.76
N ALA A 68 27.26 2.98 -13.27
CA ALA A 68 26.56 3.90 -14.14
C ALA A 68 25.52 4.74 -13.38
N ARG A 69 25.27 4.53 -12.08
CA ARG A 69 24.26 5.31 -11.33
C ARG A 69 24.55 6.80 -11.35
N HIS A 70 23.58 7.61 -11.80
CA HIS A 70 23.65 9.07 -11.77
C HIS A 70 22.68 9.59 -10.69
N PHE A 71 23.19 10.33 -9.71
CA PHE A 71 22.42 10.86 -8.59
C PHE A 71 21.83 12.23 -8.94
N ASN A 72 20.77 12.21 -9.74
CA ASN A 72 20.09 13.43 -10.19
C ASN A 72 19.17 14.00 -9.09
N SER A 73 19.04 15.33 -9.03
CA SER A 73 18.05 15.98 -8.17
C SER A 73 16.63 15.74 -8.69
N GLN A 74 15.60 15.87 -7.83
CA GLN A 74 14.22 15.76 -8.31
C GLN A 74 13.82 16.91 -9.23
N ASP A 75 14.44 18.09 -9.08
CA ASP A 75 14.24 19.22 -9.99
C ASP A 75 14.78 18.92 -11.40
N ASP A 76 15.98 18.35 -11.54
CA ASP A 76 16.54 17.96 -12.84
C ASP A 76 15.67 16.90 -13.52
N ILE A 77 15.24 15.91 -12.74
CA ILE A 77 14.33 14.85 -13.20
C ILE A 77 13.00 15.45 -13.64
N TYR A 78 12.41 16.35 -12.87
CA TYR A 78 11.13 16.98 -13.21
C TYR A 78 11.25 17.83 -14.47
N ASN A 79 12.32 18.61 -14.63
CA ASN A 79 12.57 19.38 -15.83
C ASN A 79 12.65 18.48 -17.08
N SER A 80 13.34 17.33 -16.99
CA SER A 80 13.36 16.34 -18.07
C SER A 80 11.98 15.72 -18.33
N ILE A 81 11.22 15.37 -17.28
CA ILE A 81 9.85 14.89 -17.40
C ILE A 81 8.99 15.87 -18.20
N VAL A 82 9.06 17.18 -17.88
CA VAL A 82 8.28 18.23 -18.57
C VAL A 82 8.66 18.31 -20.05
N LEU A 83 9.94 18.22 -20.40
CA LEU A 83 10.41 18.21 -21.79
C LEU A 83 9.88 17.02 -22.60
N HIS A 84 9.63 15.87 -21.94
CA HIS A 84 9.13 14.65 -22.56
C HIS A 84 7.62 14.41 -22.36
N ASN A 85 6.93 15.34 -21.71
CA ASN A 85 5.51 15.21 -21.40
C ASN A 85 4.68 15.44 -22.67
N SER A 86 3.88 14.45 -23.08
CA SER A 86 3.00 14.59 -24.25
C SER A 86 1.69 15.34 -23.94
N GLU A 87 1.34 15.50 -22.67
CA GLU A 87 0.05 16.05 -22.21
C GLU A 87 0.23 16.96 -20.97
N PRO A 88 1.08 18.01 -21.02
CA PRO A 88 1.45 18.82 -19.86
C PRO A 88 0.30 19.62 -19.23
N ALA A 89 -0.80 19.85 -19.95
CA ALA A 89 -2.00 20.47 -19.39
C ALA A 89 -2.79 19.53 -18.46
N LEU A 90 -2.58 18.22 -18.56
CA LEU A 90 -3.31 17.20 -17.80
C LEU A 90 -2.44 16.53 -16.72
N TRP A 91 -1.12 16.60 -16.86
CA TRP A 91 -0.18 15.85 -16.05
C TRP A 91 1.01 16.68 -15.59
N PHE A 92 1.34 16.59 -14.31
CA PHE A 92 2.66 16.99 -13.81
C PHE A 92 3.75 15.99 -14.26
N SER A 93 3.43 14.70 -14.24
CA SER A 93 4.33 13.64 -14.68
C SER A 93 3.54 12.56 -15.42
N SER A 94 3.43 12.71 -16.74
CA SER A 94 2.75 11.74 -17.58
C SER A 94 3.60 10.48 -17.74
N PRO A 95 2.98 9.35 -18.11
CA PRO A 95 3.70 8.13 -18.48
C PRO A 95 4.78 8.34 -19.55
N SER A 96 4.51 9.17 -20.57
CA SER A 96 5.52 9.50 -21.59
C SER A 96 6.67 10.30 -21.01
N GLY A 97 6.39 11.23 -20.08
CA GLY A 97 7.41 12.02 -19.39
C GLY A 97 8.31 11.14 -18.53
N ILE A 98 7.74 10.22 -17.75
CA ILE A 98 8.47 9.23 -16.94
C ILE A 98 9.32 8.31 -17.83
N ARG A 99 8.75 7.79 -18.93
CA ARG A 99 9.51 7.01 -19.92
C ARG A 99 10.66 7.82 -20.53
N GLY A 100 10.38 9.08 -20.88
CA GLY A 100 11.34 9.99 -21.49
C GLY A 100 12.56 10.21 -20.63
N VAL A 101 12.37 10.60 -19.36
CA VAL A 101 13.48 10.80 -18.41
C VAL A 101 14.26 9.51 -18.14
N LEU A 102 13.57 8.36 -18.06
CA LEU A 102 14.23 7.05 -17.92
C LEU A 102 14.96 6.62 -19.20
N SER A 103 14.70 7.24 -20.35
CA SER A 103 15.38 6.97 -21.61
C SER A 103 16.41 8.05 -21.98
N ASP A 104 16.51 9.12 -21.19
CA ASP A 104 17.40 10.25 -21.44
C ASP A 104 18.85 9.83 -21.16
N PRO A 105 19.76 9.81 -22.15
CA PRO A 105 21.14 9.41 -21.94
C PRO A 105 21.91 10.27 -20.93
N ALA A 106 21.46 11.51 -20.67
CA ALA A 106 22.07 12.38 -19.67
C ALA A 106 21.74 11.95 -18.24
N LEU A 107 20.56 11.34 -18.03
CA LEU A 107 20.01 11.06 -16.70
C LEU A 107 19.94 9.57 -16.39
N SER A 108 19.62 8.76 -17.39
CA SER A 108 19.37 7.34 -17.24
C SER A 108 20.54 6.50 -17.74
N PRO A 109 21.17 5.74 -16.84
CA PRO A 109 22.27 4.88 -17.23
C PRO A 109 21.83 3.50 -17.75
N CYS A 110 20.54 3.18 -17.70
CA CYS A 110 20.09 1.80 -17.71
C CYS A 110 18.74 1.60 -18.38
N GLY A 111 18.63 0.47 -19.07
CA GLY A 111 17.39 -0.04 -19.64
C GLY A 111 16.98 0.63 -20.95
N HIS A 112 16.04 0.01 -21.63
CA HIS A 112 15.28 0.62 -22.71
C HIS A 112 13.84 0.71 -22.23
N TRP A 113 13.26 1.91 -22.17
CA TRP A 113 11.97 2.08 -21.50
C TRP A 113 10.82 2.32 -22.47
N SER A 114 9.69 1.71 -22.17
CA SER A 114 8.42 1.82 -22.88
C SER A 114 7.30 2.06 -21.87
N ASP A 115 6.39 2.96 -22.21
CA ASP A 115 5.15 3.27 -21.51
C ASP A 115 4.03 2.33 -21.97
N TYR A 116 4.22 1.03 -21.71
CA TYR A 116 3.24 0.03 -22.12
C TYR A 116 1.92 0.22 -21.39
N SER A 117 0.83 0.30 -22.17
CA SER A 117 -0.52 0.41 -21.64
C SER A 117 -1.49 -0.59 -22.28
N ASN A 118 -2.46 -1.05 -21.48
CA ASN A 118 -3.51 -1.94 -21.93
C ASN A 118 -4.75 -1.79 -21.04
N THR A 119 -5.94 -2.15 -21.54
CA THR A 119 -7.16 -2.20 -20.74
C THR A 119 -7.20 -3.41 -19.80
N ASP A 120 -6.39 -4.45 -20.06
CA ASP A 120 -6.23 -5.60 -19.18
C ASP A 120 -5.06 -5.43 -18.21
N LYS A 121 -5.38 -5.13 -16.94
CA LYS A 121 -4.41 -5.02 -15.85
C LYS A 121 -3.60 -6.28 -15.63
N PHE A 122 -4.18 -7.46 -15.84
CA PHE A 122 -3.51 -8.73 -15.59
C PHE A 122 -2.34 -8.95 -16.55
N THR A 123 -2.51 -8.52 -17.81
CA THR A 123 -1.44 -8.55 -18.81
C THR A 123 -0.36 -7.51 -18.52
N VAL A 124 -0.74 -6.27 -18.16
CA VAL A 124 0.25 -5.20 -17.87
C VAL A 124 1.10 -5.55 -16.66
N LEU A 125 0.47 -6.00 -15.57
CA LEU A 125 1.19 -6.38 -14.36
C LEU A 125 2.09 -7.60 -14.61
N GLY A 126 1.61 -8.62 -15.34
CA GLY A 126 2.42 -9.79 -15.64
C GLY A 126 3.73 -9.42 -16.33
N LYS A 127 3.65 -8.56 -17.36
CA LYS A 127 4.83 -8.04 -18.06
C LYS A 127 5.74 -7.27 -17.11
N MET A 128 5.18 -6.43 -16.23
CA MET A 128 5.95 -5.71 -15.22
C MET A 128 6.71 -6.66 -14.29
N LEU A 129 6.06 -7.69 -13.74
CA LEU A 129 6.72 -8.64 -12.84
C LEU A 129 7.83 -9.42 -13.55
N TYR A 130 7.61 -9.83 -14.81
CA TYR A 130 8.64 -10.48 -15.61
C TYR A 130 9.87 -9.59 -15.79
N TYR A 131 9.70 -8.35 -16.27
CA TYR A 131 10.83 -7.46 -16.51
C TYR A 131 11.50 -6.97 -15.24
N MET A 132 10.74 -6.83 -14.15
CA MET A 132 11.32 -6.56 -12.83
C MET A 132 12.24 -7.70 -12.39
N ASP A 133 11.84 -8.95 -12.60
CA ASP A 133 12.70 -10.10 -12.32
C ASP A 133 13.90 -10.19 -13.26
N THR A 134 13.73 -10.03 -14.57
CA THR A 134 14.85 -10.23 -15.51
C THR A 134 15.85 -9.09 -15.49
N MET A 135 15.37 -7.86 -15.38
CA MET A 135 16.21 -6.66 -15.47
C MET A 135 16.66 -6.12 -14.13
N LYS A 136 15.99 -6.52 -13.03
CA LYS A 136 16.30 -6.06 -11.66
C LYS A 136 16.16 -4.55 -11.46
N TYR A 137 15.32 -3.88 -12.26
CA TYR A 137 14.98 -2.47 -12.05
C TYR A 137 13.84 -2.30 -11.06
N LEU A 138 13.88 -1.19 -10.31
CA LEU A 138 12.69 -0.69 -9.64
C LEU A 138 11.72 -0.11 -10.68
N MET A 139 10.42 -0.29 -10.47
CA MET A 139 9.40 0.09 -11.46
C MET A 139 8.50 1.21 -10.92
N PRO A 140 8.64 2.45 -11.41
CA PRO A 140 7.66 3.50 -11.14
C PRO A 140 6.30 3.12 -11.75
N VAL A 141 5.25 3.21 -10.95
CA VAL A 141 3.88 2.96 -11.37
C VAL A 141 2.95 4.05 -10.84
N SER A 142 1.93 4.37 -11.63
CA SER A 142 0.90 5.30 -11.19
C SER A 142 -0.21 4.55 -10.46
N VAL A 143 -0.69 5.11 -9.35
CA VAL A 143 -1.76 4.56 -8.49
C VAL A 143 -2.76 5.65 -8.15
N GLY A 144 -3.89 5.26 -7.56
CA GLY A 144 -4.87 6.23 -7.07
C GLY A 144 -5.48 7.02 -8.21
N ASP A 145 -5.89 6.31 -9.26
CA ASP A 145 -6.57 6.89 -10.41
C ASP A 145 -5.75 7.92 -11.20
N SER A 146 -4.43 7.71 -11.27
CA SER A 146 -3.45 8.60 -11.92
C SER A 146 -2.98 9.81 -11.12
N GLU A 147 -3.38 9.95 -9.86
CA GLU A 147 -3.03 11.13 -9.06
C GLU A 147 -1.70 10.99 -8.33
N HIS A 148 -1.12 9.78 -8.27
CA HIS A 148 0.11 9.54 -7.53
C HIS A 148 1.04 8.53 -8.20
N TRP A 149 2.34 8.69 -8.00
CA TRP A 149 3.35 7.72 -8.43
C TRP A 149 4.03 7.07 -7.22
N VAL A 150 4.24 5.76 -7.32
CA VAL A 150 4.98 4.97 -6.34
C VAL A 150 6.02 4.10 -7.06
N THR A 151 7.02 3.61 -6.33
CA THR A 151 8.06 2.76 -6.91
C THR A 151 7.92 1.34 -6.38
N VAL A 152 7.55 0.40 -7.26
CA VAL A 152 7.51 -1.03 -6.93
C VAL A 152 8.93 -1.54 -6.74
N ILE A 153 9.16 -2.18 -5.61
CA ILE A 153 10.46 -2.70 -5.16
C ILE A 153 10.50 -4.21 -5.01
N GLY A 154 9.37 -4.88 -5.08
CA GLY A 154 9.37 -6.32 -5.09
C GLY A 154 8.00 -6.89 -5.33
N PHE A 155 7.95 -8.22 -5.37
CA PHE A 155 6.71 -8.98 -5.35
C PHE A 155 6.94 -10.38 -4.77
N GLN A 156 5.84 -11.01 -4.38
CA GLN A 156 5.76 -12.44 -4.09
C GLN A 156 4.70 -13.05 -5.02
N ALA A 157 5.02 -14.18 -5.62
CA ALA A 157 4.13 -14.93 -6.50
C ALA A 157 4.22 -16.44 -6.22
N ASP A 158 3.23 -17.20 -6.67
CA ASP A 158 3.25 -18.66 -6.59
C ASP A 158 4.44 -19.29 -7.34
N VAL A 159 4.81 -18.72 -8.48
CA VAL A 159 5.94 -19.14 -9.30
C VAL A 159 6.78 -17.96 -9.76
N LYS A 160 8.03 -18.23 -10.15
CA LYS A 160 8.86 -17.23 -10.84
C LYS A 160 8.15 -16.80 -12.13
N PRO A 161 7.91 -15.51 -12.39
CA PRO A 161 7.19 -15.05 -13.59
C PRO A 161 7.84 -15.59 -14.88
N PRO A 162 7.17 -16.47 -15.63
CA PRO A 162 7.73 -17.00 -16.87
C PRO A 162 7.63 -15.97 -17.99
N PHE A 163 8.42 -16.15 -19.06
CA PHE A 163 8.29 -15.32 -20.27
C PHE A 163 6.89 -15.43 -20.90
N SER A 164 6.25 -16.60 -20.80
CA SER A 164 4.90 -16.87 -21.30
C SER A 164 4.14 -17.73 -20.30
N GLY A 165 2.84 -17.47 -20.12
CA GLY A 165 1.98 -18.26 -19.21
C GLY A 165 1.31 -17.41 -18.14
N ASN A 166 1.12 -18.00 -16.96
CA ASN A 166 0.39 -17.38 -15.86
C ASN A 166 1.20 -17.42 -14.56
N ALA A 167 0.99 -16.44 -13.70
CA ALA A 167 1.42 -16.45 -12.30
C ALA A 167 0.33 -15.85 -11.40
N THR A 168 0.35 -16.18 -10.13
CA THR A 168 -0.55 -15.62 -9.12
C THR A 168 0.24 -14.65 -8.26
N LEU A 169 -0.18 -13.37 -8.22
CA LEU A 169 0.45 -12.37 -7.36
C LEU A 169 -0.03 -12.57 -5.93
N GLU A 170 0.85 -12.95 -5.02
CA GLU A 170 0.53 -13.06 -3.59
C GLU A 170 0.65 -11.70 -2.89
N ASN A 171 1.74 -10.98 -3.14
CA ASN A 171 2.04 -9.70 -2.51
C ASN A 171 2.85 -8.79 -3.44
N ILE A 172 2.72 -7.48 -3.28
CA ILE A 172 3.57 -6.47 -3.90
C ILE A 172 4.19 -5.57 -2.83
N PHE A 173 5.40 -5.11 -3.10
CA PHE A 173 6.13 -4.22 -2.20
C PHE A 173 6.48 -2.95 -2.96
N PHE A 174 6.26 -1.78 -2.36
CA PHE A 174 6.59 -0.51 -2.99
C PHE A 174 7.00 0.56 -1.98
N TYR A 175 7.72 1.56 -2.48
CA TYR A 175 7.95 2.80 -1.77
C TYR A 175 6.94 3.85 -2.18
N ASP A 176 6.33 4.48 -1.20
CA ASP A 176 5.43 5.62 -1.39
C ASP A 176 6.18 6.90 -1.01
N PRO A 177 6.47 7.81 -1.97
CA PRO A 177 7.26 9.00 -1.74
C PRO A 177 6.45 10.19 -1.18
N LEU A 178 5.24 9.98 -0.63
CA LEU A 178 4.40 11.04 -0.05
C LEU A 178 5.21 12.14 0.68
N PRO A 179 5.05 13.42 0.32
CA PRO A 179 5.73 14.53 0.98
C PRO A 179 5.57 14.47 2.50
N GLY A 180 6.66 14.70 3.22
CA GLY A 180 6.67 14.70 4.68
C GLY A 180 6.50 13.33 5.35
N ASN A 181 6.09 12.27 4.65
CA ASN A 181 5.97 10.93 5.25
C ASN A 181 6.15 9.80 4.22
N PRO A 182 7.36 9.64 3.65
CA PRO A 182 7.62 8.52 2.77
C PRO A 182 7.52 7.21 3.56
N SER A 183 7.11 6.15 2.89
CA SER A 183 6.85 4.87 3.55
C SER A 183 7.17 3.68 2.66
N SER A 184 7.40 2.53 3.31
CA SER A 184 7.50 1.24 2.66
C SER A 184 6.20 0.48 2.86
N MET A 185 5.67 -0.04 1.76
CA MET A 185 4.36 -0.69 1.70
C MET A 185 4.53 -2.15 1.30
N TRP A 186 3.82 -3.03 2.01
CA TRP A 186 3.59 -4.42 1.64
C TRP A 186 2.09 -4.59 1.49
N VAL A 187 1.62 -4.88 0.28
CA VAL A 187 0.19 -5.00 -0.04
C VAL A 187 -0.09 -6.36 -0.64
N SER A 188 -1.18 -7.00 -0.23
CA SER A 188 -1.63 -8.26 -0.82
C SER A 188 -2.00 -8.08 -2.29
N GLY A 189 -1.77 -9.12 -3.11
CA GLY A 189 -2.15 -9.09 -4.52
C GLY A 189 -3.65 -8.89 -4.74
N THR A 190 -4.47 -9.38 -3.81
CA THR A 190 -5.93 -9.16 -3.79
C THR A 190 -6.30 -7.68 -3.72
N VAL A 191 -5.66 -6.93 -2.81
CA VAL A 191 -5.94 -5.50 -2.63
C VAL A 191 -5.31 -4.68 -3.75
N TRP A 192 -4.06 -4.98 -4.14
CA TRP A 192 -3.35 -4.28 -5.21
C TRP A 192 -4.10 -4.35 -6.55
N LEU A 193 -4.69 -5.50 -6.87
CA LEU A 193 -5.45 -5.74 -8.10
C LEU A 193 -6.96 -5.47 -7.95
N SER A 194 -7.43 -4.97 -6.81
CA SER A 194 -8.85 -4.66 -6.63
C SER A 194 -9.30 -3.52 -7.53
N SER A 195 -10.56 -3.51 -7.97
CA SER A 195 -11.10 -2.45 -8.84
C SER A 195 -11.37 -1.12 -8.12
N SER A 196 -11.01 -1.01 -6.84
CA SER A 196 -11.30 0.17 -6.01
C SER A 196 -10.12 0.60 -5.15
N SER A 197 -8.92 0.04 -5.37
CA SER A 197 -7.72 0.43 -4.63
C SER A 197 -6.45 0.34 -5.48
N TYR A 198 -5.47 1.17 -5.13
CA TYR A 198 -4.12 1.24 -5.69
C TYR A 198 -4.07 1.22 -7.24
N TRP A 199 -3.52 0.16 -7.80
CA TRP A 199 -3.19 0.01 -9.22
C TRP A 199 -4.27 -0.77 -9.99
N GLY A 200 -5.15 -1.48 -9.29
CA GLY A 200 -6.26 -2.21 -9.90
C GLY A 200 -7.39 -1.29 -10.40
N VAL A 201 -7.33 0.00 -10.08
CA VAL A 201 -8.13 1.10 -10.66
C VAL A 201 -7.46 1.57 -11.96
N PRO A 202 -8.16 1.56 -13.11
CA PRO A 202 -7.59 2.07 -14.36
C PRO A 202 -7.41 3.58 -14.26
N LEU A 203 -6.51 4.14 -15.07
CA LEU A 203 -6.24 5.57 -15.09
C LEU A 203 -7.43 6.40 -15.60
N ASN A 204 -7.96 7.31 -14.79
CA ASN A 204 -9.07 8.20 -15.16
C ASN A 204 -8.59 9.64 -15.40
N LYS A 205 -7.95 9.85 -16.54
CA LYS A 205 -7.64 11.21 -17.04
C LYS A 205 -8.34 11.42 -18.39
N PRO A 206 -9.60 11.88 -18.43
CA PRO A 206 -10.31 12.13 -19.68
C PRO A 206 -9.51 13.01 -20.63
N GLY A 207 -9.47 12.65 -21.92
CA GLY A 207 -8.64 13.32 -22.94
C GLY A 207 -7.20 12.79 -23.04
N SER A 208 -6.75 11.99 -22.08
CA SER A 208 -5.44 11.35 -22.12
C SER A 208 -5.42 10.09 -22.98
N ALA A 209 -4.32 9.83 -23.68
CA ALA A 209 -4.08 8.58 -24.43
C ALA A 209 -4.13 7.32 -23.53
N TRP A 210 -3.96 7.49 -22.23
CA TRP A 210 -3.99 6.42 -21.24
C TRP A 210 -5.28 6.30 -20.44
N HIS A 211 -6.29 7.11 -20.75
CA HIS A 211 -7.60 7.03 -20.10
C HIS A 211 -8.20 5.61 -20.21
N ASN A 212 -8.73 5.10 -19.09
CA ASN A 212 -9.29 3.75 -18.92
C ASN A 212 -8.32 2.60 -19.21
N LYS A 213 -7.00 2.84 -19.08
CA LYS A 213 -5.96 1.82 -19.24
C LYS A 213 -5.17 1.66 -17.95
N TYR A 214 -4.40 0.59 -17.90
CA TYR A 214 -3.36 0.31 -16.92
C TYR A 214 -2.01 0.52 -17.59
N ILE A 215 -1.03 1.04 -16.84
CA ILE A 215 0.30 1.35 -17.37
C ILE A 215 1.38 0.73 -16.49
N ALA A 216 2.45 0.30 -17.14
CA ALA A 216 3.76 0.12 -16.52
C ALA A 216 4.85 0.76 -17.40
N ILE A 217 5.85 1.39 -16.77
CA ILE A 217 7.05 1.86 -17.46
C ILE A 217 8.08 0.74 -17.37
N ILE A 218 8.26 0.01 -18.47
CA ILE A 218 8.98 -1.27 -18.52
C ILE A 218 9.80 -1.39 -19.79
N GLU A 219 10.65 -2.41 -19.87
CA GLU A 219 11.29 -2.79 -21.14
C GLU A 219 10.27 -3.07 -22.26
N PRO A 220 10.63 -2.82 -23.55
CA PRO A 220 9.80 -3.14 -24.70
C PRO A 220 9.13 -4.52 -24.56
N PRO A 221 7.80 -4.56 -24.43
CA PRO A 221 7.12 -5.64 -23.72
C PRO A 221 6.83 -6.86 -24.60
N LYS A 222 7.84 -7.71 -24.77
CA LYS A 222 7.78 -8.96 -25.57
C LYS A 222 7.19 -10.16 -24.81
N ALA A 223 7.23 -10.14 -23.48
CA ALA A 223 6.69 -11.23 -22.65
C ALA A 223 5.18 -11.41 -22.86
N LYS A 224 4.72 -12.66 -22.78
CA LYS A 224 3.32 -13.09 -22.96
C LYS A 224 2.77 -13.73 -21.68
N ILE A 225 2.97 -13.04 -20.57
CA ILE A 225 2.53 -13.47 -19.24
C ILE A 225 1.28 -12.70 -18.83
N THR A 226 0.38 -13.38 -18.14
CA THR A 226 -0.71 -12.74 -17.38
C THR A 226 -0.58 -13.09 -15.91
N VAL A 227 -1.05 -12.21 -15.03
CA VAL A 227 -1.11 -12.50 -13.59
C VAL A 227 -2.54 -12.52 -13.08
N ARG A 228 -2.78 -13.20 -11.97
CA ARG A 228 -4.09 -13.21 -11.31
C ARG A 228 -3.97 -12.86 -9.84
N ALA A 229 -5.06 -12.36 -9.29
CA ALA A 229 -5.19 -12.26 -7.84
C ALA A 229 -5.40 -13.66 -7.24
N PRO A 230 -4.90 -13.92 -6.02
CA PRO A 230 -4.96 -15.25 -5.41
C PRO A 230 -6.40 -15.57 -5.00
N LYS A 231 -7.16 -14.55 -4.59
CA LYS A 231 -8.56 -14.65 -4.17
C LYS A 231 -9.30 -13.37 -4.53
N LYS A 232 -10.63 -13.45 -4.53
CA LYS A 232 -11.49 -12.26 -4.60
C LYS A 232 -11.45 -11.52 -3.26
N TRP A 233 -11.45 -10.19 -3.30
CA TRP A 233 -11.52 -9.37 -2.10
C TRP A 233 -12.89 -9.51 -1.42
N VAL A 234 -12.89 -9.83 -0.13
CA VAL A 234 -14.11 -10.01 0.68
C VAL A 234 -14.52 -8.67 1.27
N LEU A 235 -15.63 -8.11 0.79
CA LEU A 235 -16.11 -6.79 1.22
C LEU A 235 -17.30 -6.85 2.19
N LYS A 236 -17.88 -8.04 2.40
CA LYS A 236 -19.06 -8.23 3.23
C LYS A 236 -19.04 -9.59 3.91
N GLY A 237 -19.74 -9.67 5.04
CA GLY A 237 -19.87 -10.87 5.85
C GLY A 237 -20.04 -10.47 7.31
N ASP A 238 -19.95 -11.44 8.20
CA ASP A 238 -19.92 -11.19 9.63
C ASP A 238 -18.55 -10.66 10.05
N ILE A 239 -18.52 -9.61 10.85
CA ILE A 239 -17.28 -9.06 11.39
C ILE A 239 -16.71 -10.06 12.40
N LEU A 240 -15.46 -10.45 12.17
CA LEU A 240 -14.74 -11.38 13.03
C LEU A 240 -14.43 -10.72 14.37
N PRO A 241 -14.50 -11.46 15.49
CA PRO A 241 -14.11 -10.94 16.79
C PRO A 241 -12.59 -10.66 16.83
N VAL A 242 -12.19 -9.71 17.68
CA VAL A 242 -10.80 -9.23 17.80
C VAL A 242 -9.83 -10.37 18.07
N GLU A 243 -10.19 -11.31 18.93
CA GLU A 243 -9.36 -12.47 19.32
C GLU A 243 -9.08 -13.41 18.14
N LYS A 244 -9.99 -13.44 17.14
CA LYS A 244 -9.77 -14.20 15.92
C LYS A 244 -8.82 -13.46 14.98
N ILE A 245 -8.92 -12.13 14.89
CA ILE A 245 -8.01 -11.28 14.11
C ILE A 245 -6.59 -11.32 14.68
N GLU A 246 -6.42 -11.31 16.00
CA GLU A 246 -5.10 -11.44 16.65
C GLU A 246 -4.42 -12.76 16.30
N ARG A 247 -5.18 -13.85 16.19
CA ARG A 247 -4.67 -15.15 15.72
C ARG A 247 -4.25 -15.12 14.26
N TYR A 248 -5.08 -14.58 13.37
CA TYR A 248 -4.70 -14.42 11.96
C TYR A 248 -3.47 -13.55 11.77
N PHE A 249 -3.36 -12.45 12.53
CA PHE A 249 -2.18 -11.61 12.55
C PHE A 249 -0.93 -12.38 13.00
N SER A 250 -1.03 -13.14 14.09
CA SER A 250 0.08 -13.94 14.61
C SER A 250 0.55 -15.01 13.61
N ASP A 251 -0.39 -15.69 12.95
CA ASP A 251 -0.08 -16.67 11.90
C ASP A 251 0.57 -16.04 10.68
N TRP A 252 0.04 -14.89 10.24
CA TRP A 252 0.65 -14.12 9.15
C TRP A 252 2.07 -13.67 9.51
N LEU A 253 2.28 -13.13 10.71
CA LEU A 253 3.58 -12.64 11.16
C LEU A 253 4.60 -13.78 11.25
N ARG A 254 4.18 -14.96 11.74
CA ARG A 254 5.02 -16.16 11.75
C ARG A 254 5.46 -16.54 10.33
N LYS A 255 4.52 -16.64 9.38
CA LYS A 255 4.83 -16.93 7.97
C LYS A 255 5.72 -15.87 7.33
N ALA A 256 5.46 -14.59 7.62
CA ALA A 256 6.27 -13.49 7.14
C ALA A 256 7.73 -13.61 7.62
N ARG A 257 7.94 -14.03 8.89
CA ARG A 257 9.26 -14.26 9.49
C ARG A 257 10.00 -15.46 8.93
N GLU A 258 9.29 -16.53 8.59
CA GLU A 258 9.84 -17.71 7.93
C GLU A 258 10.23 -17.41 6.46
N GLY A 259 9.58 -16.42 5.84
CA GLY A 259 9.82 -16.02 4.47
C GLY A 259 11.14 -15.27 4.25
N LYS A 260 11.72 -15.40 3.05
CA LYS A 260 12.91 -14.65 2.60
C LYS A 260 12.65 -13.14 2.36
N LEU A 261 11.45 -12.67 2.67
CA LEU A 261 10.89 -11.36 2.34
C LEU A 261 11.22 -10.27 3.36
N LEU A 262 11.66 -10.63 4.57
CA LEU A 262 12.11 -9.68 5.58
C LEU A 262 13.51 -9.15 5.25
N ARG A 263 13.55 -8.21 4.31
CA ARG A 263 14.74 -7.44 3.94
C ARG A 263 14.45 -5.94 4.06
N LYS A 264 15.50 -5.14 4.28
CA LYS A 264 15.41 -3.67 4.27
C LYS A 264 14.41 -3.15 5.31
N SER A 265 13.48 -2.28 4.92
CA SER A 265 12.47 -1.68 5.80
C SER A 265 11.62 -2.71 6.56
N PHE A 266 11.48 -3.94 6.06
CA PHE A 266 10.69 -4.99 6.71
C PHE A 266 11.52 -5.88 7.64
N GLU A 267 12.84 -5.67 7.76
CA GLU A 267 13.68 -6.41 8.72
C GLU A 267 13.28 -6.15 10.18
N VAL A 268 12.65 -5.01 10.45
CA VAL A 268 12.04 -4.71 11.75
C VAL A 268 11.09 -5.82 12.20
N LEU A 269 10.49 -6.57 11.27
CA LEU A 269 9.61 -7.68 11.61
C LEU A 269 10.33 -8.92 12.18
N LYS A 270 11.66 -8.99 12.09
CA LYS A 270 12.45 -10.09 12.68
C LYS A 270 12.60 -9.95 14.20
N GLY A 271 12.46 -8.74 14.73
CA GLY A 271 12.63 -8.46 16.16
C GLY A 271 11.48 -8.95 17.03
N ASP A 272 11.59 -8.71 18.35
CA ASP A 272 10.46 -8.81 19.27
C ASP A 272 9.47 -7.69 18.94
N ILE A 273 8.37 -8.08 18.28
CA ILE A 273 7.33 -7.15 17.89
C ILE A 273 6.18 -7.27 18.86
N ARG A 274 5.78 -6.12 19.39
CA ARG A 274 4.57 -5.99 20.19
C ARG A 274 3.56 -5.14 19.42
N THR A 275 2.29 -5.51 19.52
CA THR A 275 1.19 -4.77 18.91
C THR A 275 0.34 -4.09 19.98
N GLU A 276 -0.40 -3.07 19.54
CA GLU A 276 -1.56 -2.56 20.25
C GLU A 276 -2.78 -3.41 19.92
N LYS A 277 -3.89 -3.18 20.63
CA LYS A 277 -5.16 -3.85 20.35
C LYS A 277 -5.66 -3.51 18.94
N PRO A 278 -6.11 -4.50 18.13
CA PRO A 278 -6.77 -4.23 16.85
C PRO A 278 -7.97 -3.31 17.00
N ILE A 279 -8.09 -2.34 16.09
CA ILE A 279 -9.16 -1.36 16.06
C ILE A 279 -10.00 -1.59 14.82
N LEU A 280 -11.30 -1.80 14.99
CA LEU A 280 -12.22 -1.94 13.86
C LEU A 280 -12.41 -0.57 13.20
N VAL A 281 -12.17 -0.52 11.89
CA VAL A 281 -12.42 0.63 11.03
C VAL A 281 -13.55 0.29 10.07
N LYS A 282 -14.56 1.16 10.01
CA LYS A 282 -15.65 1.02 9.04
C LYS A 282 -15.40 1.94 7.83
N ALA A 283 -15.69 1.46 6.65
CA ALA A 283 -15.74 2.24 5.42
C ALA A 283 -17.14 2.08 4.78
N ASP A 284 -17.44 2.87 3.75
CA ASP A 284 -18.78 2.88 3.12
C ASP A 284 -19.22 1.50 2.60
N THR A 285 -18.25 0.69 2.14
CA THR A 285 -18.54 -0.58 1.44
C THR A 285 -17.94 -1.82 2.10
N TYR A 286 -17.14 -1.66 3.14
CA TYR A 286 -16.44 -2.75 3.82
C TYR A 286 -15.90 -2.31 5.19
N SER A 287 -15.33 -3.23 5.97
CA SER A 287 -14.66 -2.94 7.23
C SER A 287 -13.34 -3.69 7.31
N TYR A 288 -12.41 -3.16 8.09
CA TYR A 288 -11.10 -3.77 8.31
C TYR A 288 -10.62 -3.52 9.73
N TYR A 289 -9.68 -4.33 10.18
CA TYR A 289 -8.95 -4.08 11.42
C TYR A 289 -7.63 -3.38 11.11
N LEU A 290 -7.41 -2.24 11.76
CA LEU A 290 -6.11 -1.59 11.86
C LEU A 290 -5.41 -2.15 13.11
N ILE A 291 -4.20 -2.65 12.94
CA ILE A 291 -3.36 -3.20 14.02
C ILE A 291 -2.11 -2.33 14.13
N PRO A 292 -2.09 -1.34 15.05
CA PRO A 292 -0.90 -0.57 15.33
C PRO A 292 0.15 -1.42 16.05
N PHE A 293 1.41 -1.11 15.82
CA PHE A 293 2.51 -1.74 16.53
C PHE A 293 2.95 -0.81 17.67
N LYS A 294 3.60 -1.36 18.70
CA LYS A 294 4.23 -0.55 19.76
C LYS A 294 5.36 0.32 19.17
N ASP A 295 6.03 -0.15 18.11
CA ASP A 295 6.77 0.75 17.22
C ASP A 295 5.75 1.52 16.38
N SER A 296 5.55 2.79 16.72
CA SER A 296 4.60 3.70 16.08
C SER A 296 4.89 3.96 14.59
N ARG A 297 6.00 3.46 14.05
CA ARG A 297 6.29 3.48 12.60
C ARG A 297 5.70 2.29 11.86
N LEU A 298 5.02 1.36 12.53
CA LEU A 298 4.45 0.17 11.91
C LEU A 298 2.95 0.07 12.18
N ALA A 299 2.21 -0.29 11.14
CA ALA A 299 0.81 -0.67 11.25
C ALA A 299 0.48 -1.70 10.18
N ALA A 300 -0.44 -2.61 10.50
CA ALA A 300 -0.97 -3.60 9.56
C ALA A 300 -2.50 -3.49 9.44
N ILE A 301 -3.03 -3.93 8.31
CA ILE A 301 -4.45 -3.98 8.02
C ILE A 301 -4.85 -5.40 7.65
N PHE A 302 -5.92 -5.87 8.28
CA PHE A 302 -6.52 -7.18 8.06
C PHE A 302 -8.00 -7.02 7.73
N ASN A 303 -8.47 -7.85 6.80
CA ASN A 303 -9.88 -7.88 6.43
C ASN A 303 -10.77 -8.25 7.63
N ALA A 304 -11.84 -7.49 7.88
CA ALA A 304 -12.69 -7.73 9.04
C ALA A 304 -13.57 -8.99 8.92
N TYR A 305 -13.74 -9.55 7.73
CA TYR A 305 -14.71 -10.63 7.46
C TYR A 305 -14.05 -12.00 7.35
N ASP A 306 -12.85 -12.07 6.77
CA ASP A 306 -12.13 -13.34 6.57
C ASP A 306 -10.76 -13.40 7.27
N GLY A 307 -10.31 -12.29 7.86
CA GLY A 307 -9.04 -12.20 8.58
C GLY A 307 -7.82 -12.31 7.66
N SER A 308 -7.98 -12.15 6.35
CA SER A 308 -6.86 -12.12 5.43
C SER A 308 -6.01 -10.86 5.63
N PHE A 309 -4.69 -11.03 5.47
CA PHE A 309 -3.76 -9.91 5.41
C PHE A 309 -4.05 -9.06 4.17
N GLU A 310 -4.11 -7.75 4.37
CA GLU A 310 -4.35 -6.80 3.29
C GLU A 310 -3.13 -5.92 3.04
N GLU A 311 -2.63 -5.26 4.08
CA GLU A 311 -1.57 -4.24 3.96
C GLU A 311 -0.69 -4.17 5.23
N LEU A 312 0.58 -3.84 5.06
CA LEU A 312 1.50 -3.44 6.12
C LEU A 312 2.25 -2.20 5.65
N ARG A 313 2.38 -1.23 6.54
CA ARG A 313 3.07 0.03 6.29
C ARG A 313 4.18 0.25 7.31
N TYR A 314 5.37 0.56 6.81
CA TYR A 314 6.48 1.11 7.59
C TYR A 314 6.65 2.59 7.26
N PHE A 315 6.33 3.46 8.20
CA PHE A 315 6.45 4.91 8.08
C PHE A 315 7.87 5.36 8.41
N LYS A 316 8.38 6.36 7.68
CA LYS A 316 9.66 6.98 8.05
C LYS A 316 9.56 7.72 9.38
N TYR A 317 8.41 8.34 9.64
CA TYR A 317 8.14 9.07 10.88
C TYR A 317 7.09 8.36 11.73
N GLN A 318 7.22 8.50 13.04
CA GLN A 318 6.30 7.90 14.01
C GLN A 318 4.87 8.38 13.78
N GLN A 319 3.91 7.45 13.78
CA GLN A 319 2.48 7.72 13.68
C GLN A 319 1.83 7.52 15.05
N LYS A 320 1.06 8.52 15.48
CA LYS A 320 0.30 8.39 16.72
C LYS A 320 -1.07 7.77 16.43
N TYR A 321 -1.36 6.65 17.08
CA TYR A 321 -2.65 6.00 17.06
C TYR A 321 -3.29 6.13 18.44
N ILE A 322 -4.39 6.88 18.55
CA ILE A 322 -5.22 6.83 19.75
C ILE A 322 -6.12 5.59 19.64
N ILE A 323 -6.01 4.71 20.63
CA ILE A 323 -6.63 3.39 20.62
C ILE A 323 -7.77 3.25 21.64
N ASP A 324 -7.94 4.23 22.52
CA ASP A 324 -8.95 4.21 23.58
C ASP A 324 -9.73 5.53 23.70
N MET A 325 -10.93 5.41 24.28
CA MET A 325 -11.88 6.51 24.45
C MET A 325 -11.44 7.55 25.48
N GLU A 326 -10.61 7.17 26.45
CA GLU A 326 -10.18 8.08 27.50
C GLU A 326 -9.23 9.15 26.92
N ALA A 327 -8.29 8.71 26.09
CA ALA A 327 -7.37 9.57 25.36
C ALA A 327 -8.10 10.50 24.37
N ILE A 328 -9.14 10.00 23.70
CA ILE A 328 -10.03 10.81 22.84
C ILE A 328 -10.72 11.90 23.67
N ASN A 329 -11.39 11.53 24.76
CA ASN A 329 -12.11 12.47 25.63
C ASN A 329 -11.17 13.52 26.25
N SER A 330 -9.96 13.11 26.66
CA SER A 330 -8.93 14.00 27.16
C SER A 330 -8.50 15.03 26.12
N THR A 331 -8.30 14.59 24.87
CA THR A 331 -7.91 15.46 23.77
C THR A 331 -9.02 16.46 23.42
N LEU A 332 -10.27 16.00 23.35
CA LEU A 332 -11.43 16.86 23.13
C LEU A 332 -11.58 17.92 24.22
N ARG A 333 -11.49 17.55 25.50
CA ARG A 333 -11.54 18.51 26.63
C ARG A 333 -10.49 19.60 26.47
N LYS A 334 -9.25 19.24 26.12
CA LYS A 334 -8.17 20.21 25.91
C LYS A 334 -8.50 21.20 24.79
N LYS A 335 -9.07 20.73 23.67
CA LYS A 335 -9.43 21.58 22.53
C LYS A 335 -10.64 22.47 22.85
N LEU A 336 -11.66 21.95 23.52
CA LEU A 336 -12.88 22.69 23.88
C LEU A 336 -12.61 23.84 24.87
N ARG A 337 -11.60 23.72 25.74
CA ARG A 337 -11.17 24.82 26.62
C ARG A 337 -10.78 26.08 25.85
N ALA A 338 -10.20 25.96 24.66
CA ALA A 338 -9.87 27.12 23.82
C ALA A 338 -11.12 27.87 23.32
N TYR A 339 -12.28 27.20 23.35
CA TYR A 339 -13.60 27.74 22.99
C TYR A 339 -14.45 28.05 24.22
N LYS A 340 -13.85 28.08 25.43
CA LYS A 340 -14.56 28.25 26.70
C LYS A 340 -15.76 27.31 26.87
N SER A 341 -15.62 26.11 26.30
CA SER A 341 -16.68 25.10 26.28
C SER A 341 -16.24 23.86 27.06
N GLU A 342 -17.21 23.14 27.62
CA GLU A 342 -17.00 21.96 28.46
C GLU A 342 -17.58 20.71 27.78
N LEU A 343 -16.82 19.61 27.76
CA LEU A 343 -17.33 18.31 27.30
C LEU A 343 -18.21 17.71 28.40
N VAL A 344 -19.50 17.53 28.12
CA VAL A 344 -20.46 16.88 29.03
C VAL A 344 -20.36 15.37 28.90
N LYS A 345 -20.55 14.84 27.69
CA LYS A 345 -20.41 13.40 27.39
C LYS A 345 -20.17 13.16 25.90
N THR A 346 -19.66 11.98 25.59
CA THR A 346 -19.57 11.43 24.23
C THR A 346 -20.57 10.27 24.09
N ALA A 347 -21.41 10.31 23.05
CA ALA A 347 -22.52 9.36 22.90
C ALA A 347 -22.23 8.26 21.87
N THR A 348 -21.43 8.56 20.87
CA THR A 348 -21.06 7.61 19.80
C THR A 348 -19.64 7.92 19.39
N THR A 349 -18.82 6.88 19.20
CA THR A 349 -17.47 7.04 18.68
C THR A 349 -17.16 5.86 17.78
N GLU A 350 -17.03 6.15 16.50
CA GLU A 350 -16.68 5.17 15.48
C GLU A 350 -15.43 5.62 14.75
N LEU A 351 -14.55 4.67 14.44
CA LEU A 351 -13.41 4.93 13.58
C LEU A 351 -13.82 4.64 12.13
N LEU A 352 -13.87 5.68 11.31
CA LEU A 352 -14.33 5.61 9.93
C LEU A 352 -13.21 5.92 8.95
N TYR A 353 -13.10 5.15 7.88
CA TYR A 353 -12.25 5.50 6.76
C TYR A 353 -13.03 6.39 5.79
N LYS A 354 -12.62 7.66 5.70
CA LYS A 354 -13.16 8.64 4.76
C LYS A 354 -12.06 9.08 3.80
N PRO A 355 -12.02 8.58 2.54
CA PRO A 355 -10.93 8.86 1.60
C PRO A 355 -10.62 10.36 1.45
N ALA A 356 -11.64 11.21 1.43
CA ALA A 356 -11.50 12.67 1.31
C ALA A 356 -10.76 13.33 2.50
N LEU A 357 -10.66 12.65 3.65
CA LEU A 357 -10.02 13.15 4.87
C LEU A 357 -8.77 12.34 5.27
N ALA A 358 -8.33 11.40 4.42
CA ALA A 358 -7.34 10.40 4.76
C ALA A 358 -6.01 10.64 4.01
N PRO A 359 -5.11 11.49 4.52
CA PRO A 359 -3.88 11.90 3.81
C PRO A 359 -2.91 10.75 3.53
N ILE A 360 -2.99 9.66 4.31
CA ILE A 360 -2.10 8.48 4.19
C ILE A 360 -2.93 7.22 3.89
N GLY A 361 -4.06 7.41 3.19
CA GLY A 361 -4.98 6.33 2.81
C GLY A 361 -5.57 5.62 4.03
N ARG A 362 -5.71 4.30 3.93
CA ARG A 362 -6.41 3.47 4.94
C ARG A 362 -5.76 3.44 6.32
N PHE A 363 -4.54 3.95 6.46
CA PHE A 363 -3.86 4.07 7.75
C PHE A 363 -4.19 5.37 8.49
N SER A 364 -4.98 6.26 7.89
CA SER A 364 -5.45 7.51 8.50
C SER A 364 -6.97 7.62 8.53
N PRO A 365 -7.68 6.66 9.15
CA PRO A 365 -9.11 6.84 9.38
C PRO A 365 -9.35 7.96 10.42
N VAL A 366 -10.59 8.40 10.51
CA VAL A 366 -11.02 9.50 11.36
C VAL A 366 -11.99 9.01 12.43
N TRP A 367 -11.82 9.50 13.65
CA TRP A 367 -12.78 9.29 14.72
C TRP A 367 -13.97 10.22 14.50
N GLU A 368 -15.16 9.65 14.33
CA GLU A 368 -16.41 10.41 14.31
C GLU A 368 -17.10 10.32 15.67
N ILE A 369 -17.31 11.48 16.27
CA ILE A 369 -17.78 11.59 17.65
C ILE A 369 -19.00 12.47 17.72
N GLN A 370 -20.05 11.97 18.36
CA GLN A 370 -21.15 12.81 18.83
C GLN A 370 -20.83 13.28 20.25
N ALA A 371 -20.47 14.55 20.37
CA ALA A 371 -20.11 15.17 21.64
C ALA A 371 -21.23 16.12 22.10
N GLU A 372 -21.70 15.94 23.33
CA GLU A 372 -22.48 16.96 24.02
C GLU A 372 -21.55 17.93 24.72
N VAL A 373 -21.65 19.20 24.35
CA VAL A 373 -20.78 20.27 24.79
C VAL A 373 -21.61 21.38 25.40
N ARG A 374 -21.19 21.90 26.55
CA ARG A 374 -21.77 23.10 27.16
C ARG A 374 -20.94 24.31 26.74
N ASP A 375 -21.58 25.31 26.14
CA ASP A 375 -20.92 26.56 25.73
C ASP A 375 -20.73 27.54 26.91
N GLU A 376 -20.09 28.69 26.66
CA GLU A 376 -19.84 29.72 27.68
C GLU A 376 -21.12 30.32 28.29
N ARG A 377 -22.27 30.17 27.62
CA ARG A 377 -23.58 30.64 28.08
C ARG A 377 -24.35 29.56 28.86
N GLY A 378 -23.74 28.39 29.06
CA GLY A 378 -24.37 27.25 29.72
C GLY A 378 -25.31 26.46 28.82
N LYS A 379 -25.43 26.78 27.53
CA LYS A 379 -26.28 26.05 26.59
C LYS A 379 -25.59 24.76 26.16
N THR A 380 -26.31 23.65 26.23
CA THR A 380 -25.84 22.36 25.73
C THR A 380 -26.09 22.24 24.23
N LEU A 381 -25.07 21.83 23.48
CA LEU A 381 -25.05 21.61 22.04
C LEU A 381 -24.57 20.19 21.75
N THR A 382 -25.18 19.53 20.78
CA THR A 382 -24.67 18.27 20.23
C THR A 382 -23.87 18.57 18.98
N LEU A 383 -22.59 18.22 19.01
CA LEU A 383 -21.63 18.48 17.93
C LEU A 383 -21.12 17.17 17.32
N PRO A 384 -21.26 16.99 16.00
CA PRO A 384 -20.48 16.00 15.28
C PRO A 384 -19.04 16.52 15.16
N ILE A 385 -18.08 15.81 15.77
CA ILE A 385 -16.66 16.17 15.74
C ILE A 385 -15.89 15.07 15.02
N SER A 386 -15.07 15.45 14.05
CA SER A 386 -14.12 14.54 13.41
C SER A 386 -12.71 14.79 13.94
N LEU A 387 -12.01 13.73 14.33
CA LEU A 387 -10.61 13.78 14.74
C LEU A 387 -9.77 12.86 13.87
N ASN A 388 -8.54 13.24 13.56
CA ASN A 388 -7.59 12.31 12.97
C ASN A 388 -7.25 11.21 13.97
N ILE A 389 -6.63 10.13 13.50
CA ILE A 389 -6.30 9.00 14.35
C ILE A 389 -5.31 9.34 15.50
N GLY A 390 -4.56 10.45 15.37
CA GLY A 390 -3.70 11.00 16.42
C GLY A 390 -4.43 11.87 17.46
N GLY A 391 -5.73 12.12 17.28
CA GLY A 391 -6.59 12.90 18.16
C GLY A 391 -6.71 14.38 17.82
N GLU A 392 -6.15 14.86 16.71
CA GLU A 392 -6.32 16.26 16.32
C GLU A 392 -7.69 16.47 15.69
N VAL A 393 -8.38 17.52 16.11
CA VAL A 393 -9.69 17.87 15.54
C VAL A 393 -9.50 18.37 14.12
N ILE A 394 -10.18 17.70 13.18
CA ILE A 394 -10.21 18.05 11.75
C ILE A 394 -11.39 18.97 11.46
N SER A 395 -12.55 18.70 12.07
CA SER A 395 -13.78 19.49 11.85
C SER A 395 -14.78 19.36 13.02
N GLY A 396 -15.79 20.23 13.03
CA GLY A 396 -16.95 20.12 13.93
C GLY A 396 -16.98 21.14 15.07
N LEU A 397 -15.88 21.87 15.29
CA LEU A 397 -15.81 22.95 16.29
C LEU A 397 -16.17 24.32 15.71
N GLU A 398 -16.41 24.45 14.40
CA GLU A 398 -16.72 25.74 13.77
C GLU A 398 -18.04 26.31 14.29
N ARG A 399 -18.98 25.45 14.68
CA ARG A 399 -20.28 25.84 15.27
C ARG A 399 -20.15 26.57 16.61
N LEU A 400 -19.03 26.40 17.31
CA LEU A 400 -18.73 27.13 18.55
C LEU A 400 -18.14 28.52 18.31
N ARG A 401 -17.77 28.86 17.06
CA ARG A 401 -17.23 30.17 16.69
C ARG A 401 -18.31 31.19 16.30
N ILE A 402 -19.55 30.76 16.13
CA ILE A 402 -20.64 31.64 15.71
C ILE A 402 -21.02 32.54 16.89
N LYS A 403 -20.65 33.81 16.79
CA LYS A 403 -20.94 34.87 17.77
C LYS A 403 -22.39 35.34 17.66
#